data_AF-A0A519CVG7-F1
#
_entry.id   AF-A0A519CVG7-F1
#
_cell.length_a   1.000
_cell.length_b   1.000
_cell.length_c   1.000
_cell.angle_alpha   90.00
_cell.angle_beta   90.00
_cell.angle_gamma   90.00
#
_symmetry.space_group_name_H-M   'P 1'
#
loop_
_entity.id
_entity.type
_entity.pdbx_description
1 polymer ?
#
loop_
_entity_poly.entity_id
_entity_poly.type
_entity_poly.pdbx_seq_one_letter_code
_entity_poly.pdbx_strand_id
1 'polypeptide(L)'
;MNFSTNWIRIRWADGRVGNSVYLLFSLAMINTILISYRFLIENDQTFTELFPNLWVYAGIFIILYFPVSILIGRWHVGTQLKVENILKVYEEPIPAKMFRIILDIQTGIATKSEIEEARKMIEEIEKT
;
A
#
# COMPACT_ATOMS: atom_id res chain seq x y z
N MET A 1 -23.26 12.53 -10.12
CA MET A 1 -22.01 13.27 -10.42
C MET A 1 -21.63 12.99 -11.88
N ASN A 2 -21.38 14.01 -12.72
CA ASN A 2 -21.09 13.82 -14.15
C ASN A 2 -19.78 13.03 -14.34
N PHE A 3 -19.86 11.80 -14.86
CA PHE A 3 -18.73 10.87 -14.98
C PHE A 3 -17.69 11.26 -16.04
N SER A 4 -17.94 12.27 -16.88
CA SER A 4 -17.02 12.70 -17.94
C SER A 4 -15.89 13.63 -17.45
N THR A 5 -15.97 14.20 -16.25
CA THR A 5 -14.96 15.16 -15.75
C THR A 5 -13.80 14.52 -14.98
N ASN A 6 -13.77 13.19 -14.84
CA ASN A 6 -12.79 12.50 -13.99
C ASN A 6 -11.73 11.67 -14.72
N TRP A 7 -11.71 11.65 -16.05
CA TRP A 7 -10.73 10.84 -16.80
C TRP A 7 -9.29 11.17 -16.41
N ILE A 8 -8.94 12.47 -16.34
CA ILE A 8 -7.60 12.91 -15.93
C ILE A 8 -7.30 12.50 -14.49
N ARG A 9 -8.27 12.63 -13.58
CA ARG A 9 -8.10 12.28 -12.17
C ARG A 9 -7.84 10.79 -11.98
N ILE A 10 -8.59 9.94 -12.69
CA ILE A 10 -8.44 8.49 -12.67
C ILE A 10 -7.08 8.11 -13.22
N ARG A 11 -6.71 8.60 -14.42
CA ARG A 11 -5.40 8.31 -15.01
C ARG A 11 -4.22 8.84 -14.21
N TRP A 12 -4.38 9.98 -13.55
CA TRP A 12 -3.39 10.47 -12.60
C TRP A 12 -3.23 9.57 -11.39
N ALA A 13 -4.34 9.06 -10.82
CA ALA A 13 -4.30 8.09 -9.74
C ALA A 13 -3.63 6.78 -10.20
N ASP A 14 -4.03 6.25 -11.36
CA ASP A 14 -3.43 5.04 -11.96
C ASP A 14 -1.92 5.23 -12.17
N GLY A 15 -1.50 6.39 -12.68
CA GLY A 15 -0.10 6.73 -12.87
C GLY A 15 0.69 6.80 -11.57
N ARG A 16 0.12 7.37 -10.50
CA ARG A 16 0.77 7.40 -9.18
C ARG A 16 0.90 6.00 -8.58
N VAL A 17 -0.13 5.16 -8.72
CA VAL A 17 -0.07 3.77 -8.27
C VAL A 17 0.98 3.00 -9.06
N GLY A 18 0.97 3.10 -10.39
CA GLY A 18 1.98 2.44 -11.24
C GLY A 18 3.41 2.89 -10.93
N ASN A 19 3.61 4.21 -10.75
CA ASN A 19 4.92 4.76 -10.41
C ASN A 19 5.40 4.32 -9.01
N SER A 20 4.53 4.37 -8.00
CA SER A 20 4.91 4.02 -6.63
C SER A 20 5.14 2.51 -6.45
N VAL A 21 4.33 1.67 -7.08
CA VAL A 21 4.38 0.21 -6.89
C VAL A 21 5.48 -0.42 -7.74
N TYR A 22 5.63 -0.03 -9.01
CA TYR A 22 6.53 -0.75 -9.93
C TYR A 22 7.80 0.04 -10.26
N LEU A 23 7.66 1.32 -10.63
CA LEU A 23 8.81 2.10 -11.11
C LEU A 23 9.76 2.48 -9.98
N LEU A 24 9.22 3.01 -8.88
CA LEU A 24 10.01 3.44 -7.73
C LEU A 24 10.66 2.25 -7.03
N PHE A 25 9.96 1.12 -6.94
CA PHE A 25 10.53 -0.13 -6.44
C PHE A 25 11.74 -0.57 -7.28
N SER A 26 11.57 -0.65 -8.61
CA SER A 26 12.64 -1.08 -9.52
C SER A 26 13.83 -0.12 -9.47
N LEU A 27 13.56 1.19 -9.50
CA LEU A 27 14.59 2.22 -9.42
C LEU A 27 15.34 2.16 -8.08
N ALA A 28 14.63 2.03 -6.96
CA ALA A 28 15.24 1.89 -5.64
C ALA A 28 16.10 0.63 -5.54
N MET A 29 15.64 -0.50 -6.10
CA MET A 29 16.40 -1.75 -6.13
C MET A 29 17.68 -1.62 -6.96
N ILE A 30 17.58 -1.10 -8.19
CA ILE A 30 18.74 -0.87 -9.06
C ILE A 30 19.73 0.10 -8.40
N ASN A 31 19.24 1.21 -7.85
CA ASN A 31 20.08 2.17 -7.14
C ASN A 31 20.75 1.54 -5.92
N THR A 32 20.04 0.72 -5.15
CA THR A 32 20.60 0.00 -4.00
C THR A 32 21.74 -0.91 -4.44
N ILE A 33 21.54 -1.70 -5.51
CA ILE A 33 22.59 -2.57 -6.08
C ILE A 33 23.79 -1.75 -6.54
N LEU A 34 23.57 -0.67 -7.30
CA LEU A 34 24.66 0.15 -7.84
C LEU A 34 25.46 0.88 -6.76
N ILE A 35 24.78 1.52 -5.81
CA ILE A 35 25.42 2.27 -4.73
C ILE A 35 26.17 1.30 -3.81
N SER A 36 25.53 0.21 -3.37
CA SER A 36 26.21 -0.77 -2.52
C SER A 36 27.41 -1.38 -3.22
N TYR A 37 27.32 -1.73 -4.50
CA TYR A 37 28.47 -2.26 -5.23
C TYR A 37 29.61 -1.24 -5.35
N ARG A 38 29.33 -0.03 -5.84
CA ARG A 38 30.37 0.99 -6.08
C ARG A 38 31.03 1.51 -4.80
N PHE A 39 30.25 1.66 -3.72
CA PHE A 39 30.77 2.25 -2.49
C PHE A 39 31.27 1.22 -1.48
N LEU A 40 30.64 0.05 -1.39
CA LEU A 40 30.99 -0.98 -0.41
C LEU A 40 31.94 -2.03 -0.99
N ILE A 41 31.68 -2.50 -2.21
CA ILE A 41 32.36 -3.67 -2.79
C ILE A 41 33.65 -3.24 -3.50
N GLU A 42 33.57 -2.31 -4.45
CA GLU A 42 34.74 -1.90 -5.26
C GLU A 42 35.86 -1.22 -4.44
N ASN A 43 35.53 -0.64 -3.28
CA ASN A 43 36.51 0.07 -2.45
C ASN A 43 37.24 -0.84 -1.44
N ASP A 44 36.81 -2.11 -1.30
CA ASP A 44 37.40 -3.05 -0.35
C ASP A 44 37.89 -4.30 -1.06
N GLN A 45 39.14 -4.66 -0.80
CA GLN A 45 39.82 -5.75 -1.48
C GLN A 45 39.22 -7.12 -1.14
N THR A 46 38.72 -7.29 0.10
CA THR A 46 38.07 -8.53 0.56
C THR A 46 36.75 -8.77 -0.17
N PHE A 47 35.93 -7.72 -0.29
CA PHE A 47 34.65 -7.82 -0.97
C PHE A 47 34.80 -7.98 -2.50
N THR A 48 35.81 -7.34 -3.09
CA THR A 48 36.11 -7.46 -4.53
C THR A 48 36.50 -8.89 -4.93
N GLU A 49 37.21 -9.63 -4.05
CA GLU A 49 37.54 -11.05 -4.30
C GLU A 49 36.29 -11.95 -4.30
N LEU A 50 35.32 -11.67 -3.43
CA LEU A 50 34.05 -12.42 -3.35
C LEU A 50 33.07 -12.05 -4.47
N PHE A 51 33.08 -10.79 -4.90
CA PHE A 51 32.15 -10.23 -5.89
C PHE A 51 32.92 -9.49 -6.99
N PRO A 52 33.53 -10.22 -7.94
CA PRO A 52 34.50 -9.66 -8.89
C PRO A 52 33.88 -8.77 -9.96
N ASN A 53 32.56 -8.85 -10.17
CA ASN A 53 31.86 -7.95 -11.07
C ASN A 53 30.43 -7.65 -10.57
N LEU A 54 29.89 -6.53 -11.06
CA LEU A 54 28.56 -6.04 -10.72
C LEU A 54 27.46 -7.06 -11.02
N TRP A 55 27.58 -7.83 -12.10
CA TRP A 55 26.57 -8.79 -12.52
C TRP A 55 26.45 -9.97 -11.55
N VAL A 56 27.58 -10.49 -11.06
CA VAL A 56 27.64 -11.56 -10.07
C VAL A 56 27.03 -11.08 -8.75
N TYR A 57 27.42 -9.88 -8.31
CA TYR A 57 26.84 -9.27 -7.11
C TYR A 57 25.32 -9.08 -7.25
N ALA A 58 24.85 -8.48 -8.36
CA ALA A 58 23.44 -8.26 -8.61
C ALA A 58 22.64 -9.57 -8.63
N GLY A 59 23.17 -10.61 -9.27
CA GLY A 59 22.54 -11.93 -9.29
C GLY A 59 22.35 -12.52 -7.89
N ILE A 60 23.42 -12.51 -7.09
CA ILE A 60 23.38 -13.01 -5.70
C ILE A 60 22.44 -12.15 -4.84
N PHE A 61 22.52 -10.82 -4.97
CA PHE A 61 21.66 -9.89 -4.26
C PHE A 61 20.18 -10.20 -4.54
N ILE A 62 19.79 -10.36 -5.80
CA ILE A 62 18.39 -10.64 -6.18
C ILE A 62 17.94 -11.99 -5.61
N ILE A 63 18.78 -13.03 -5.71
CA ILE A 63 18.47 -14.37 -5.19
C ILE A 63 18.23 -14.34 -3.67
N LEU A 64 19.01 -13.55 -2.93
CA LEU A 64 18.86 -13.41 -1.47
C LEU A 64 17.76 -12.42 -1.08
N TYR A 65 17.54 -11.39 -1.88
CA TYR A 65 16.58 -10.32 -1.62
C TYR A 65 15.14 -10.85 -1.56
N PHE A 66 14.75 -11.74 -2.48
CA PHE A 66 13.39 -12.30 -2.49
C PHE A 66 13.07 -13.12 -1.23
N PRO A 67 13.86 -14.13 -0.82
CA PRO A 67 13.65 -14.85 0.43
C PRO A 67 13.63 -13.93 1.66
N VAL A 68 14.59 -13.00 1.76
CA VAL A 68 14.67 -12.08 2.91
C VAL A 68 13.45 -11.16 2.95
N SER A 69 13.02 -10.62 1.83
CA SER A 69 11.83 -9.75 1.77
C SER A 69 10.54 -10.52 2.12
N ILE A 70 10.42 -11.79 1.72
CA ILE A 70 9.30 -12.65 2.12
C ILE A 70 9.29 -12.87 3.64
N LEU A 71 10.47 -13.14 4.25
CA LEU A 71 10.57 -13.34 5.70
C LEU A 71 10.18 -12.08 6.47
N ILE A 72 10.74 -10.93 6.07
CA ILE A 72 10.41 -9.64 6.68
C ILE A 72 8.92 -9.33 6.49
N GLY A 73 8.38 -9.54 5.29
CA GLY A 73 6.96 -9.33 5.00
C GLY A 73 6.06 -10.22 5.86
N ARG A 74 6.41 -11.50 6.02
CA ARG A 74 5.64 -12.43 6.85
C ARG A 74 5.63 -12.01 8.32
N TRP A 75 6.77 -11.55 8.82
CA TRP A 75 6.89 -11.01 10.18
C TRP A 75 6.06 -9.74 10.36
N HIS A 76 6.14 -8.80 9.41
CA HIS A 76 5.39 -7.55 9.43
C HIS A 76 3.87 -7.77 9.40
N VAL A 77 3.39 -8.70 8.54
CA VAL A 77 1.97 -9.09 8.49
C VAL A 77 1.49 -9.67 9.82
N GLY A 78 2.32 -10.48 10.47
CA GLY A 78 1.99 -11.12 11.74
C GLY A 78 1.94 -10.16 12.94
N THR A 79 2.61 -9.00 12.84
CA THR A 79 2.80 -8.07 13.97
C THR A 79 2.11 -6.73 13.73
N GLN A 80 2.65 -5.92 12.82
CA GLN A 80 2.28 -4.51 12.65
C GLN A 80 0.98 -4.32 11.86
N LEU A 81 0.77 -5.05 10.75
CA LEU A 81 -0.41 -4.85 9.90
C LEU A 81 -1.73 -5.07 10.64
N LYS A 82 -1.76 -5.98 11.62
CA LYS A 82 -2.96 -6.22 12.42
C LYS A 82 -3.33 -4.97 13.23
N VAL A 83 -2.34 -4.34 13.87
CA VAL A 83 -2.56 -3.15 14.70
C VAL A 83 -2.94 -1.96 13.83
N GLU A 84 -2.25 -1.76 12.71
CA GLU A 84 -2.53 -0.66 11.77
C GLU A 84 -3.93 -0.76 11.16
N ASN A 85 -4.34 -1.97 10.74
CA ASN A 85 -5.68 -2.16 10.17
C ASN A 85 -6.77 -1.94 11.22
N ILE A 86 -6.55 -2.40 12.46
CA ILE A 86 -7.47 -2.15 13.56
C ILE A 86 -7.58 -0.64 13.83
N LEU A 87 -6.44 0.06 13.92
CA LEU A 87 -6.41 1.50 14.16
C LEU A 87 -7.13 2.27 13.05
N LYS A 88 -6.89 1.93 11.78
CA LYS A 88 -7.61 2.53 10.64
C LYS A 88 -9.12 2.35 10.78
N VAL A 89 -9.59 1.16 11.13
CA VAL A 89 -11.03 0.91 11.32
C VAL A 89 -11.60 1.74 12.47
N TYR A 90 -10.84 1.95 13.55
CA TYR A 90 -11.27 2.80 14.67
C TYR A 90 -11.22 4.30 14.38
N GLU A 91 -10.27 4.75 13.55
CA GLU A 91 -10.13 6.15 13.15
C GLU A 91 -11.12 6.56 12.05
N GLU A 92 -11.53 5.60 11.20
CA GLU A 92 -12.42 5.90 10.09
C GLU A 92 -13.85 6.26 10.58
N PRO A 93 -14.33 7.49 10.31
CA PRO A 93 -15.63 7.93 10.81
C PRO A 93 -16.81 7.30 10.04
N ILE A 94 -16.57 6.79 8.82
CA ILE A 94 -17.62 6.27 7.94
C ILE A 94 -18.19 4.95 8.47
N PRO A 95 -17.38 3.90 8.75
CA PRO A 95 -17.89 2.66 9.34
C PRO A 95 -18.59 2.90 10.68
N ALA A 96 -18.03 3.76 11.53
CA ALA A 96 -18.63 4.13 12.80
C ALA A 96 -20.01 4.77 12.63
N LYS A 97 -20.17 5.71 11.68
CA LYS A 97 -21.46 6.33 11.36
C LYS A 97 -22.45 5.32 10.79
N MET A 98 -22.00 4.41 9.93
CA MET A 98 -22.84 3.34 9.36
C MET A 98 -23.37 2.40 10.45
N PHE A 99 -22.49 1.91 11.34
CA PHE A 99 -22.90 1.04 12.44
C PHE A 99 -23.87 1.74 13.41
N ARG A 100 -23.65 3.02 13.69
CA ARG A 100 -24.56 3.82 14.52
C ARG A 100 -25.96 3.89 13.90
N ILE A 101 -26.06 4.24 12.61
CA ILE A 101 -27.35 4.32 11.91
C ILE A 101 -28.08 2.97 11.95
N ILE A 102 -27.38 1.85 11.76
CA ILE A 102 -27.99 0.50 11.83
C ILE A 102 -28.55 0.23 13.23
N LEU A 103 -27.81 0.58 14.29
CA LEU A 103 -28.26 0.43 15.68
C LEU A 103 -29.46 1.33 16.00
N ASP A 104 -29.46 2.58 15.55
CA ASP A 104 -30.55 3.54 15.75
C ASP A 104 -31.84 3.05 15.07
N ILE A 105 -31.71 2.40 13.89
CA ILE A 105 -32.84 1.77 13.18
C ILE A 105 -33.37 0.56 13.97
N GLN A 106 -32.50 -0.34 14.44
CA GLN A 106 -32.93 -1.53 15.18
C GLN A 106 -33.57 -1.22 16.54
N THR A 107 -33.08 -0.18 17.22
CA THR A 107 -33.60 0.26 18.53
C THR A 107 -34.88 1.09 18.41
N GLY A 108 -35.32 1.44 17.19
CA GLY A 108 -36.52 2.23 16.95
C GLY A 108 -36.39 3.70 17.34
N ILE A 109 -35.16 4.17 17.60
CA ILE A 109 -34.85 5.57 17.94
C ILE A 109 -34.75 6.42 16.66
N ALA A 110 -34.34 5.82 15.54
CA ALA A 110 -34.11 6.53 14.29
C ALA A 110 -35.38 7.20 13.73
N THR A 111 -35.24 8.46 13.35
CA THR A 111 -36.32 9.21 12.70
C THR A 111 -36.42 8.82 11.23
N LYS A 112 -37.62 8.86 10.64
CA LYS A 112 -37.82 8.59 9.19
C LYS A 112 -36.90 9.40 8.27
N SER A 113 -36.55 10.64 8.66
CA SER A 113 -35.62 11.50 7.93
C SER A 113 -34.19 10.96 7.90
N GLU A 114 -33.71 10.41 9.01
CA GLU A 114 -32.34 9.87 9.11
C GLU A 114 -32.19 8.58 8.31
N ILE A 115 -33.25 7.77 8.25
CA ILE A 115 -33.31 6.55 7.43
C ILE A 115 -33.23 6.89 5.94
N GLU A 116 -33.95 7.94 5.51
CA GLU A 116 -33.93 8.38 4.11
C GLU A 116 -32.57 8.96 3.73
N GLU A 117 -31.94 9.74 4.61
CA GLU A 117 -30.61 10.30 4.38
C GLU A 117 -29.54 9.19 4.33
N ALA A 118 -29.63 8.19 5.20
CA ALA A 118 -28.78 7.02 5.17
C ALA A 118 -28.95 6.18 3.90
N ARG A 119 -30.20 5.95 3.46
CA ARG A 119 -30.49 5.26 2.20
C ARG A 119 -29.89 6.01 1.01
N LYS A 120 -30.07 7.33 0.96
CA LYS A 120 -29.51 8.16 -0.11
C LYS A 120 -27.97 8.09 -0.14
N MET A 121 -27.33 8.11 1.03
CA MET A 121 -25.88 7.93 1.13
C MET A 121 -25.42 6.58 0.56
N ILE A 122 -26.13 5.49 0.88
CA ILE A 122 -25.81 4.15 0.35
C ILE A 122 -26.04 4.09 -1.17
N GLU A 123 -27.16 4.62 -1.67
CA GLU A 123 -27.45 4.65 -3.11
C GLU A 123 -26.43 5.49 -3.90
N GLU A 124 -25.88 6.54 -3.30
CA GLU A 124 -24.80 7.33 -3.90
C GLU A 124 -23.49 6.51 -3.98
N ILE A 125 -23.20 5.70 -2.96
CA ILE A 125 -22.04 4.79 -2.96
C ILE A 125 -22.21 3.66 -3.97
N GLU A 126 -23.39 3.02 -4.06
CA GLU A 126 -23.66 1.93 -5.02
C GLU A 126 -23.59 2.38 -6.50
N LYS A 127 -23.80 3.68 -6.74
CA LYS A 127 -23.65 4.29 -8.09
C LYS A 127 -22.19 4.59 -8.44
N THR A 128 -21.24 4.36 -7.53
CA THR A 128 -19.79 4.59 -7.72
C THR A 128 -19.12 3.35 -8.27
#